data_AF-A0A0E4BXP8-F1
#
_entry.id   AF-A0A0E4BXP8-F1
#
_cell.length_a   1.000
_cell.length_b   1.000
_cell.length_c   1.000
_cell.angle_alpha   90.00
_cell.angle_beta   90.00
_cell.angle_gamma   90.00
#
_symmetry.space_group_name_H-M   'P 1'
#
loop_
_entity.id
_entity.type
_entity.pdbx_description
1 polymer ?
#
loop_
_entity_poly.entity_id
_entity_poly.type
_entity_poly.pdbx_seq_one_letter_code
_entity_poly.pdbx_strand_id
1 'polypeptide(L)' 'MHILERHITALRSQALEVLAANQARAADQSLSLADRQVATFDAEEAQAVLGILDSVKLNSGPKEAGKIAARIRALLEGEG' A
#
# COMPACT_ATOMS: atom_id res chain seq x y z
N MET A 1 6.10 4.04 -23.28
CA MET A 1 5.46 3.65 -22.01
C MET A 1 6.42 2.73 -21.27
N HIS A 2 7.15 3.32 -20.34
CA HIS A 2 8.37 2.81 -19.72
C HIS A 2 8.05 1.59 -18.84
N ILE A 3 8.96 0.61 -18.79
CA ILE A 3 8.82 -0.63 -18.00
C ILE A 3 8.41 -0.35 -16.54
N LEU A 4 8.92 0.74 -15.97
CA LEU A 4 8.57 1.22 -14.64
C LEU A 4 7.07 1.52 -14.49
N GLU A 5 6.43 2.12 -15.49
CA GLU A 5 4.99 2.45 -15.46
C GLU A 5 4.15 1.19 -15.39
N ARG A 6 4.56 0.16 -16.14
CA ARG A 6 3.91 -1.16 -16.10
C ARG A 6 4.11 -1.84 -14.75
N HIS A 7 5.30 -1.75 -14.15
CA HIS A 7 5.55 -2.31 -12.82
C HIS A 7 4.75 -1.59 -11.72
N ILE A 8 4.67 -0.25 -11.75
CA ILE A 8 3.84 0.50 -10.79
C ILE A 8 2.37 0.14 -10.95
N THR A 9 1.88 0.02 -12.18
CA THR A 9 0.49 -0.40 -12.44
C THR A 9 0.24 -1.81 -11.90
N ALA A 10 1.15 -2.75 -12.14
CA ALA A 10 1.01 -4.12 -11.64
C ALA A 10 1.03 -4.17 -10.10
N LEU A 11 1.94 -3.44 -9.46
CA LEU A 11 2.01 -3.33 -7.99
C LEU A 11 0.75 -2.69 -7.42
N ARG A 12 0.19 -1.67 -8.09
CA ARG A 12 -1.06 -1.05 -7.67
C ARG A 12 -2.22 -2.03 -7.74
N SER A 13 -2.33 -2.81 -8.81
CA SER A 13 -3.36 -3.86 -8.91
C SER A 13 -3.23 -4.89 -7.80
N GLN A 14 -2.02 -5.37 -7.51
CA GLN A 14 -1.78 -6.33 -6.43
C GLN A 14 -2.13 -5.73 -5.06
N ALA A 15 -1.73 -4.50 -4.78
CA ALA A 15 -2.07 -3.84 -3.51
C ALA A 15 -3.57 -3.60 -3.35
N LEU A 16 -4.31 -3.34 -4.44
CA LEU A 16 -5.78 -3.25 -4.42
C LEU A 16 -6.43 -4.61 -4.12
N GLU A 17 -5.92 -5.70 -4.68
CA GLU A 17 -6.41 -7.05 -4.39
C GLU A 17 -6.20 -7.42 -2.91
N VAL A 18 -5.01 -7.13 -2.37
CA VAL A 18 -4.69 -7.35 -0.95
C VAL A 18 -5.59 -6.51 -0.05
N LEU A 19 -5.78 -5.23 -0.37
CA LEU A 19 -6.68 -4.34 0.38
C LEU A 19 -8.10 -4.89 0.41
N ALA A 20 -8.66 -5.28 -0.74
CA ALA A 20 -10.02 -5.79 -0.82
C ALA A 20 -10.18 -7.11 -0.05
N ALA A 21 -9.20 -8.03 -0.16
CA ALA A 21 -9.22 -9.29 0.57
C ALA A 21 -9.19 -9.08 2.09
N ASN A 22 -8.36 -8.15 2.56
CA ASN A 22 -8.24 -7.84 3.99
C ASN A 22 -9.45 -7.07 4.53
N GLN A 23 -10.05 -6.16 3.75
CA GLN A 23 -11.33 -5.53 4.11
C GLN A 23 -12.45 -6.56 4.24
N ALA A 24 -12.53 -7.53 3.33
CA ALA A 24 -13.50 -8.61 3.41
C ALA A 24 -13.28 -9.47 4.67
N ARG A 25 -12.04 -9.84 4.97
CA ARG A 25 -11.70 -10.58 6.20
C ARG A 25 -11.99 -9.77 7.47
N ALA A 26 -11.69 -8.47 7.50
CA ALA A 26 -11.99 -7.62 8.65
C ALA A 26 -13.50 -7.53 8.94
N ALA A 27 -14.34 -7.61 7.91
CA ALA A 27 -15.79 -7.62 8.02
C ALA A 27 -16.39 -9.02 8.29
N ASP A 28 -15.61 -10.09 8.18
CA ASP A 28 -16.10 -11.47 8.31
C ASP A 28 -16.34 -11.84 9.78
N GLN A 29 -17.62 -11.86 10.17
CA GLN A 29 -18.05 -12.18 11.52
C GLN A 29 -17.78 -13.63 11.95
N SER A 30 -17.45 -14.53 11.01
CA SER A 30 -17.06 -15.90 11.33
C SER A 30 -15.63 -15.99 11.88
N LEU A 31 -14.80 -14.97 11.66
CA LEU A 31 -13.43 -14.90 12.14
C LEU A 31 -13.34 -14.40 13.58
N SER A 32 -12.28 -14.82 14.27
CA SER A 32 -11.98 -14.32 15.60
C SER A 32 -11.73 -12.81 15.59
N LEU A 33 -11.91 -12.16 16.74
CA LEU A 33 -11.63 -10.72 16.86
C LEU A 33 -10.15 -10.42 16.55
N ALA A 34 -9.23 -11.30 16.95
CA ALA A 34 -7.80 -11.14 16.67
C ALA A 34 -7.52 -11.21 15.17
N ASP A 35 -8.09 -12.19 14.46
CA ASP A 35 -7.90 -12.34 13.01
C ASP A 35 -8.47 -11.15 12.23
N ARG A 36 -9.61 -10.60 12.68
CA ARG A 36 -10.18 -9.39 12.08
C ARG A 36 -9.35 -8.14 12.36
N GLN A 37 -8.72 -8.03 13.54
CA GLN A 37 -7.80 -6.93 13.84
C GLN A 37 -6.54 -7.00 12.98
N VAL A 38 -5.96 -8.19 12.79
CA VAL A 38 -4.84 -8.40 11.87
C VAL A 38 -5.25 -8.00 10.45
N ALA A 39 -6.41 -8.46 9.96
CA ALA A 39 -6.90 -8.07 8.64
C ALA A 39 -7.15 -6.55 8.51
N THR A 40 -7.53 -5.87 9.59
CA THR A 40 -7.69 -4.41 9.59
C THR A 40 -6.33 -3.72 9.44
N PHE A 41 -5.32 -4.16 10.20
CA PHE A 41 -3.95 -3.65 10.09
C PHE A 41 -3.37 -3.88 8.70
N ASP A 42 -3.50 -5.09 8.16
CA ASP A 42 -3.01 -5.44 6.82
C ASP A 42 -3.71 -4.61 5.72
N ALA A 43 -4.99 -4.25 5.91
CA ALA A 43 -5.71 -3.35 5.03
C ALA A 43 -5.17 -1.91 5.10
N GLU A 44 -4.84 -1.41 6.29
CA GLU A 44 -4.23 -0.09 6.47
C GLU A 44 -2.84 -0.02 5.82
N GLU A 45 -2.04 -1.08 5.96
CA GLU A 45 -0.72 -1.16 5.31
C GLU A 45 -0.85 -1.17 3.77
N ALA A 46 -1.78 -1.97 3.23
CA ALA A 46 -2.06 -1.99 1.80
C ALA A 46 -2.52 -0.61 1.28
N GLN A 47 -3.35 0.10 2.05
CA GLN A 47 -3.78 1.47 1.75
C GLN A 47 -2.61 2.46 1.74
N ALA A 48 -1.67 2.34 2.68
CA ALA A 48 -0.47 3.18 2.73
C ALA A 48 0.45 2.94 1.52
N VAL A 49 0.64 1.66 1.13
CA VAL A 49 1.38 1.27 -0.07
C VAL A 49 0.75 1.87 -1.33
N LEU A 50 -0.58 1.78 -1.47
CA LEU A 50 -1.30 2.43 -2.58
C LEU A 50 -1.05 3.93 -2.62
N GLY A 51 -1.09 4.61 -1.46
CA GLY A 51 -0.79 6.03 -1.35
C GLY A 51 0.65 6.40 -1.75
N ILE A 52 1.62 5.49 -1.55
CA ILE A 52 2.98 5.65 -2.04
C ILE A 52 3.02 5.47 -3.56
N LEU A 53 2.47 4.38 -4.09
CA LEU A 53 2.45 4.08 -5.52
C LEU A 53 1.78 5.20 -6.33
N ASP A 54 0.68 5.76 -5.83
CA ASP A 54 -0.02 6.89 -6.46
C ASP A 54 0.80 8.19 -6.44
N SER A 55 1.72 8.34 -5.47
CA SER A 55 2.65 9.46 -5.44
C SER A 55 3.87 9.28 -6.36
N VAL A 56 4.13 8.06 -6.84
CA VAL A 56 5.18 7.80 -7.82
C VAL A 56 4.74 8.30 -9.19
N LYS A 57 4.90 9.61 -9.41
CA LYS A 57 4.73 10.21 -10.74
C LYS A 57 5.91 9.78 -11.61
N LEU A 58 5.63 9.18 -12.76
CA LEU A 58 6.63 8.61 -13.67
C LEU A 58 7.60 9.63 -14.32
N ASN A 59 7.40 10.93 -14.04
CA ASN A 59 8.26 12.05 -14.44
C ASN A 59 8.60 12.98 -13.25
N SER A 60 8.68 12.46 -12.02
CA SER A 60 9.04 13.25 -10.84
C SER A 60 10.51 13.68 -10.89
N GLY A 61 10.77 14.99 -11.00
CA GLY A 61 12.10 15.55 -10.75
C GLY A 61 12.60 15.26 -9.33
N PRO A 62 13.89 15.55 -9.02
CA PRO A 62 14.58 15.09 -7.80
C PRO A 62 13.83 15.35 -6.49
N LYS A 63 13.06 16.44 -6.43
CA LYS A 63 12.28 16.86 -5.26
C LYS A 63 11.13 15.90 -4.93
N GLU A 64 10.43 15.38 -5.93
CA GLU A 64 9.31 14.47 -5.73
C GLU A 64 9.79 13.04 -5.45
N ALA A 65 10.92 12.63 -6.07
CA ALA A 65 11.60 11.38 -5.71
C ALA A 65 12.03 11.34 -4.23
N GLY A 66 12.51 12.46 -3.69
CA GLY A 66 12.85 12.58 -2.27
C GLY A 66 11.66 12.40 -1.32
N LYS A 67 10.48 12.92 -1.67
CA LYS A 67 9.26 12.74 -0.86
C LYS A 67 8.77 11.30 -0.85
N ILE A 68 8.83 10.63 -2.00
CA ILE A 68 8.48 9.21 -2.11
C ILE A 68 9.43 8.38 -1.25
N ALA A 69 10.74 8.61 -1.35
CA ALA A 69 11.75 7.91 -0.56
C ALA A 69 11.55 8.11 0.95
N ALA A 70 11.19 9.32 1.38
CA ALA A 70 10.87 9.60 2.78
C ALA A 70 9.62 8.85 3.26
N ARG A 71 8.55 8.77 2.44
CA ARG A 71 7.34 8.01 2.79
C ARG A 71 7.60 6.49 2.87
N ILE A 72 8.39 5.95 1.94
CA ILE A 72 8.82 4.54 1.99
C ILE A 72 9.62 4.28 3.27
N ARG A 73 10.54 5.19 3.62
CA ARG A 73 11.34 5.06 4.85
C ARG A 73 10.47 5.05 6.09
N ALA A 74 9.52 5.99 6.21
CA ALA A 74 8.59 6.04 7.34
C ALA A 74 7.76 4.75 7.48
N LEU A 75 7.33 4.16 6.35
CA LEU A 75 6.61 2.88 6.35
C LEU A 75 7.49 1.73 6.85
N LEU A 76 8.76 1.67 6.43
CA LEU A 76 9.70 0.62 6.80
C LEU A 76 10.24 0.75 8.23
N GLU A 77 10.36 1.97 8.73
CA GLU A 77 10.89 2.25 10.08
C GLU A 77 9.83 2.12 11.17
N GLY A 78 8.56 1.89 10.80
CA GLY A 78 7.48 1.63 11.75
C GLY A 78 7.38 2.72 12.80
N GLU A 79 7.09 3.96 12.39
CA GLU A 79 6.62 4.93 13.36
C GLU A 79 5.26 4.45 13.90
N GLY A 80 5.28 3.97 15.16
CA GLY A 80 4.16 3.37 15.86
C GLY A 80 3.12 4.33 16.41
#